data_AF-A0A3R9TFU4-F1
#
_entry.id   AF-A0A3R9TFU4-F1
#
_cell.length_a   1.000
_cell.length_b   1.000
_cell.length_c   1.000
_cell.angle_alpha   90.00
_cell.angle_beta   90.00
_cell.angle_gamma   90.00
#
_symmetry.space_group_name_H-M   'P 1'
#
loop_
_entity.id
_entity.type
_entity.pdbx_description
1 polymer ?
#
loop_
_entity_poly.entity_id
_entity_poly.type
_entity_poly.pdbx_seq_one_letter_code
_entity_poly.pdbx_strand_id
1 'polypeptide(L)'
;MTYKDETLAIHAGYTPEATTKAVAVPIYQTTSYAFDNTQHGADLFDLKVQGNIYTRIMNPTTAVLEQRLAALEGGIGALALASG
;
A
#
# COMPACT_ATOMS: atom_id res chain seq x y z
N MET A 1 21.15 -9.86 -0.89
CA MET A 1 21.22 -10.17 0.55
C MET A 1 19.81 -10.00 1.09
N THR A 2 19.18 -11.07 1.55
CA THR A 2 17.87 -10.98 2.20
C THR A 2 18.08 -10.45 3.61
N TYR A 3 17.33 -9.42 4.01
CA TYR A 3 17.34 -8.93 5.39
C TYR A 3 16.78 -10.00 6.34
N LYS A 4 17.09 -9.91 7.63
CA LYS A 4 16.47 -10.76 8.66
C LYS A 4 15.03 -10.35 8.93
N ASP A 5 14.22 -11.27 9.43
CA ASP A 5 12.78 -11.06 9.70
C ASP A 5 12.52 -9.87 10.61
N GLU A 6 13.36 -9.64 11.64
CA GLU A 6 13.21 -8.51 12.54
C GLU A 6 13.39 -7.17 11.81
N THR A 7 14.24 -7.13 10.79
CA THR A 7 14.42 -5.94 9.95
C THR A 7 13.23 -5.76 9.01
N LEU A 8 12.73 -6.84 8.42
CA LEU A 8 11.56 -6.81 7.53
C LEU A 8 10.29 -6.37 8.28
N ALA A 9 10.08 -6.89 9.49
CA ALA A 9 8.94 -6.55 10.34
C ALA A 9 8.85 -5.06 10.68
N ILE A 10 9.98 -4.35 10.69
CA ILE A 10 10.02 -2.90 10.94
C ILE A 10 9.98 -2.09 9.65
N HIS A 11 10.72 -2.49 8.62
CA HIS A 11 11.02 -1.62 7.46
C HIS A 11 10.36 -2.03 6.15
N ALA A 12 10.00 -3.31 5.96
CA ALA A 12 9.46 -3.75 4.69
C ALA A 12 8.12 -3.06 4.38
N GLY A 13 7.92 -2.74 3.10
CA GLY A 13 6.70 -2.15 2.56
C GLY A 13 6.56 -0.63 2.75
N TYR A 14 7.49 0.06 3.44
CA TYR A 14 7.38 1.51 3.64
C TYR A 14 8.70 2.25 3.39
N THR A 15 8.59 3.40 2.74
CA THR A 15 9.66 4.39 2.63
C THR A 15 9.04 5.77 2.88
N PRO A 16 9.67 6.65 3.68
CA PRO A 16 9.13 7.96 3.99
C PRO A 16 8.75 8.75 2.73
N GLU A 17 7.54 9.27 2.71
CA GLU A 17 7.03 10.07 1.59
C GLU A 17 7.79 11.40 1.48
N ALA A 18 7.97 11.87 0.24
CA ALA A 18 8.66 13.14 -0.01
C ALA A 18 7.90 14.36 0.56
N THR A 19 6.58 14.25 0.72
CA THR A 19 5.67 15.30 1.18
C THR A 19 5.87 15.65 2.65
N THR A 20 5.99 14.64 3.52
CA THR A 20 6.02 14.83 4.99
C THR A 20 7.27 14.28 5.65
N LYS A 21 7.98 13.36 5.00
CA LYS A 21 9.13 12.61 5.54
C LYS A 21 8.84 11.92 6.87
N ALA A 22 7.58 11.54 7.11
CA ALA A 22 7.20 10.77 8.29
C ALA A 22 7.93 9.42 8.27
N VAL A 23 8.50 9.03 9.41
CA VAL A 23 9.14 7.72 9.57
C VAL A 23 8.12 6.62 9.88
N ALA A 24 6.98 7.01 10.46
CA ALA A 24 5.84 6.14 10.66
C ALA A 24 4.90 6.23 9.45
N VAL A 25 4.30 5.09 9.09
CA VAL A 25 3.28 5.01 8.03
C VAL A 25 2.10 5.92 8.40
N PRO A 26 1.69 6.87 7.54
CA PRO A 26 0.49 7.66 7.77
C PRO A 26 -0.78 6.79 7.80
N ILE A 27 -1.75 7.19 8.61
CA ILE A 27 -3.06 6.55 8.65
C ILE A 27 -3.95 7.19 7.58
N TYR A 28 -4.15 6.47 6.47
CA TYR A 28 -5.07 6.88 5.40
C TYR A 28 -6.49 6.45 5.75
N GLN A 29 -7.08 7.07 6.78
CA GLN A 29 -8.46 6.85 7.22
C GLN A 29 -9.46 7.57 6.28
N THR A 30 -9.49 7.13 5.02
CA THR A 30 -10.40 7.62 3.98
C THR A 30 -11.14 6.45 3.35
N THR A 31 -12.22 6.71 2.63
CA THR A 31 -12.92 5.72 1.82
C THR A 31 -12.54 5.82 0.34
N SER A 32 -12.28 7.03 -0.16
CA SER A 32 -12.08 7.35 -1.58
C SER A 32 -10.86 8.25 -1.79
N TYR A 33 -10.34 8.24 -3.02
CA TYR A 33 -9.21 9.06 -3.46
C TYR A 33 -9.63 9.97 -4.63
N ALA A 34 -9.11 11.19 -4.65
CA ALA A 34 -9.38 12.13 -5.73
C ALA A 34 -8.59 11.72 -6.99
N PHE A 35 -9.19 11.93 -8.17
CA PHE A 35 -8.50 11.78 -9.45
C PHE A 35 -8.02 13.14 -9.93
N ASP A 36 -6.88 13.17 -10.63
CA ASP A 36 -6.35 14.41 -11.20
C ASP A 36 -7.28 14.99 -12.29
N ASN A 37 -7.97 14.11 -13.03
CA ASN A 37 -8.99 14.45 -14.01
C ASN A 37 -9.82 13.19 -14.40
N THR A 38 -10.81 13.36 -15.28
CA THR A 38 -11.70 12.27 -15.73
C THR A 38 -10.97 11.16 -16.48
N GLN A 39 -9.94 11.48 -17.27
CA GLN A 39 -9.15 10.49 -17.99
C GLN A 39 -8.30 9.65 -17.02
N HIS A 40 -7.67 10.28 -16.02
CA HIS A 40 -6.93 9.56 -14.98
C HIS A 40 -7.85 8.56 -14.25
N GLY A 41 -9.07 8.96 -13.89
CA GLY A 41 -10.06 8.04 -13.34
C GLY A 41 -10.33 6.85 -14.26
N ALA A 42 -10.59 7.08 -15.55
CA ALA A 42 -10.85 6.02 -16.52
C ALA A 42 -9.66 5.05 -16.65
N ASP A 43 -8.43 5.58 -16.69
CA ASP A 43 -7.21 4.77 -16.81
C ASP A 43 -6.94 3.93 -15.55
N LEU A 44 -7.28 4.43 -14.36
CA LEU A 44 -7.23 3.64 -13.12
C LEU A 44 -8.21 2.46 -13.15
N PHE A 45 -9.46 2.69 -13.58
CA PHE A 45 -10.48 1.63 -13.64
C PHE A 45 -10.20 0.60 -14.76
N ASP A 46 -9.53 1.01 -15.84
CA ASP A 46 -9.07 0.12 -16.92
C ASP A 46 -7.72 -0.54 -16.62
N LEU A 47 -7.17 -0.34 -15.41
CA LEU A 47 -5.88 -0.87 -14.96
C LEU A 47 -4.68 -0.47 -15.85
N LYS A 48 -4.81 0.60 -16.63
CA LYS A 48 -3.75 1.16 -17.48
C LYS A 48 -2.68 1.85 -16.65
N VAL A 49 -3.07 2.43 -15.52
CA VAL A 49 -2.18 3.07 -14.56
C VAL A 49 -2.46 2.54 -13.16
N GLN A 50 -1.42 2.48 -12.32
CA GLN A 50 -1.56 2.11 -10.92
C GLN A 50 -1.96 3.33 -10.09
N GLY A 51 -2.83 3.12 -9.10
CA GLY A 51 -3.21 4.15 -8.14
C GLY A 51 -4.42 3.74 -7.33
N ASN A 52 -4.69 4.49 -6.26
CA ASN A 52 -5.78 4.19 -5.36
C ASN A 52 -7.12 4.73 -5.90
N ILE A 53 -8.16 3.90 -5.80
CA ILE A 53 -9.52 4.25 -6.24
C ILE A 53 -10.46 4.34 -5.03
N TYR A 54 -10.56 3.24 -4.28
CA TYR A 54 -11.48 3.10 -3.16
C TYR A 54 -10.94 2.09 -2.14
N THR A 55 -11.05 2.38 -0.84
CA THR A 55 -10.42 1.62 0.25
C THR A 55 -10.89 0.18 0.38
N ARG A 56 -12.09 -0.16 -0.10
CA ARG A 56 -12.52 -1.57 -0.17
C ARG A 56 -11.61 -2.44 -1.06
N ILE A 57 -10.94 -1.83 -2.05
CA ILE A 57 -10.07 -2.53 -3.00
C ILE A 57 -8.60 -2.35 -2.61
N MET A 58 -8.20 -1.14 -2.20
CA MET A 58 -6.81 -0.81 -1.87
C MET A 58 -6.73 0.43 -0.99
N ASN A 59 -5.78 0.45 -0.05
CA ASN A 59 -5.49 1.57 0.83
C ASN A 59 -3.99 1.59 1.14
N PRO A 60 -3.30 2.75 1.08
CA PRO A 60 -1.85 2.80 1.32
C PRO A 60 -1.42 2.26 2.68
N THR A 61 -2.18 2.50 3.75
CA THR A 61 -1.86 1.95 5.08
C THR A 61 -1.91 0.42 5.06
N THR A 62 -2.94 -0.14 4.45
CA THR A 62 -3.10 -1.60 4.32
C THR A 62 -2.06 -2.21 3.36
N ALA A 63 -1.71 -1.52 2.28
CA ALA A 63 -0.71 -1.98 1.32
C ALA A 63 0.68 -2.17 1.97
N VAL A 64 1.05 -1.34 2.94
CA VAL A 64 2.29 -1.55 3.71
C VAL A 64 2.24 -2.87 4.49
N LEU A 65 1.10 -3.18 5.14
CA LEU A 65 0.92 -4.44 5.85
C LEU A 65 1.02 -5.63 4.89
N GLU A 66 0.36 -5.56 3.74
CA GLU A 66 0.37 -6.61 2.71
C GLU A 66 1.78 -6.87 2.17
N GLN A 67 2.51 -5.81 1.80
CA GLN A 67 3.88 -5.91 1.31
C GLN A 67 4.83 -6.46 2.39
N ARG A 68 4.62 -6.07 3.65
CA ARG A 68 5.44 -6.54 4.78
C ARG A 68 5.21 -8.01 5.08
N LEU A 69 3.96 -8.47 5.10
CA LEU A 69 3.65 -9.88 5.29
C LEU A 69 4.15 -10.73 4.12
N ALA A 70 3.98 -10.27 2.88
CA ALA A 70 4.55 -10.95 1.72
C ALA A 70 6.07 -11.11 1.84
N ALA A 71 6.78 -10.07 2.28
CA ALA A 71 8.22 -10.13 2.49
C ALA A 71 8.64 -11.10 3.61
N LEU A 72 7.89 -11.15 4.71
CA LEU A 72 8.15 -12.06 5.85
C LEU A 72 7.89 -13.52 5.48
N GLU A 73 6.83 -13.80 4.73
CA GLU A 73 6.43 -15.17 4.34
C GLU A 73 7.14 -15.66 3.06
N GLY A 74 7.95 -14.82 2.41
CA GLY A 74 8.57 -15.13 1.12
C GLY A 74 7.56 -15.25 -0.04
N GLY A 75 6.38 -14.66 0.11
CA GLY A 75 5.33 -14.63 -0.91
C GLY A 75 5.52 -13.51 -1.94
N ILE A 76 4.84 -13.63 -3.08
CA ILE A 76 4.84 -12.60 -4.13
C ILE A 76 3.80 -11.49 -3.88
N GLY A 77 2.90 -11.67 -2.91
CA GLY A 77 1.85 -10.75 -2.54
C GLY A 77 1.07 -11.26 -1.33
N ALA A 78 0.34 -10.36 -0.68
CA ALA A 78 -0.59 -10.67 0.40
C ALA A 78 -1.83 -9.77 0.26
N LEU A 79 -2.90 -10.10 1.00
CA LEU A 79 -4.14 -9.34 1.03
C LEU A 79 -4.64 -9.26 2.46
N ALA A 80 -4.93 -8.06 2.96
CA ALA A 80 -5.49 -7.89 4.29
C ALA A 80 -7.02 -7.86 4.22
N LEU A 81 -7.66 -8.52 5.19
CA LEU A 81 -9.11 -8.62 5.28
C LEU A 81 -9.59 -8.28 6.69
N ALA A 82 -10.92 -8.26 6.86
CA ALA A 82 -11.55 -7.95 8.14
C ALA A 82 -11.37 -9.04 9.21
N SER A 83 -11.17 -10.30 8.80
CA SER A 83 -10.97 -11.44 9.69
C SER A 83 -10.12 -12.52 9.02
N GLY A 84 -9.61 -13.46 9.83
CA GLY A 84 -8.99 -14.70 9.35
C GLY A 84 -10.00 -15.74 8.88
#